data_AF-A0A641RNC1-F1
#
_entry.id   AF-A0A641RNC1-F1
#
_cell.length_a   1.000
_cell.length_b   1.000
_cell.length_c   1.000
_cell.angle_alpha   90.00
_cell.angle_beta   90.00
_cell.angle_gamma   90.00
#
_symmetry.space_group_name_H-M   'P 1'
#
loop_
_entity.id
_entity.type
_entity.pdbx_description
1 polymer ?
#
loop_
_entity_poly.entity_id
_entity_poly.type
_entity_poly.pdbx_seq_one_letter_code
_entity_poly.pdbx_strand_id
1 'polypeptide(L)'
;RVGVFWKDPFTLEYYVDGELVRTVSGKDIIDPNNYTGGTGLVKDMDIIINMEDQSWRAVKGLSPTDEELKNVEDHTFLVDWIRVYTPVPEE
;
A
#
# COMPACT_ATOMS: atom_id res chain seq x y z
N ARG A 1 -1.15 -13.21 -0.88
CA ARG A 1 0.12 -12.43 -0.89
C ARG A 1 -0.10 -11.17 -1.71
N VAL A 2 0.33 -10.01 -1.21
CA VAL A 2 0.25 -8.74 -1.96
C VAL A 2 1.64 -8.12 -1.97
N GLY A 3 2.07 -7.60 -3.12
CA GLY A 3 3.37 -6.95 -3.27
C GLY A 3 3.30 -5.79 -4.25
N VAL A 4 4.27 -4.89 -4.14
CA VAL A 4 4.47 -3.80 -5.10
C VAL A 4 5.93 -3.82 -5.52
N PHE A 5 6.18 -3.75 -6.83
CA PHE A 5 7.47 -3.37 -7.36
C PHE A 5 7.46 -1.86 -7.61
N TRP A 6 8.07 -1.14 -6.69
CA TRP A 6 8.38 0.27 -6.88
C TRP A 6 9.66 0.36 -7.70
N LYS A 7 9.46 0.47 -9.02
CA LYS A 7 10.53 0.33 -10.00
C LYS A 7 11.36 1.60 -10.16
N ASP A 8 10.67 2.73 -10.18
CA ASP A 8 11.24 4.06 -10.35
C ASP A 8 10.21 5.11 -9.88
N PRO A 9 10.53 6.42 -9.88
CA PRO A 9 9.65 7.45 -9.35
C PRO A 9 8.29 7.59 -10.02
N PHE A 10 8.09 7.01 -11.21
CA PHE A 10 6.88 7.12 -11.99
C PHE A 10 6.27 5.76 -12.37
N THR A 11 6.76 4.65 -11.81
CA THR A 11 6.29 3.30 -12.15
C THR A 11 6.14 2.41 -10.92
N LEU A 12 4.90 1.96 -10.68
CA LEU A 12 4.54 0.97 -9.66
C LEU A 12 3.82 -0.21 -10.33
N GLU A 13 4.23 -1.43 -10.01
CA GLU A 13 3.59 -2.68 -10.46
C GLU A 13 3.06 -3.45 -9.23
N TYR A 14 1.77 -3.75 -9.20
CA TYR A 14 1.10 -4.41 -8.07
C TYR A 14 0.80 -5.86 -8.40
N TYR A 15 1.15 -6.74 -7.46
CA TYR A 15 1.02 -8.18 -7.60
C TYR A 15 0.10 -8.76 -6.51
N VAL A 16 -0.81 -9.64 -6.91
CA VAL A 16 -1.66 -10.42 -5.99
C VAL A 16 -1.44 -11.90 -6.28
N ASP A 17 -1.05 -12.63 -5.24
CA ASP A 17 -0.71 -14.05 -5.27
C ASP A 17 0.36 -14.46 -6.30
N GLY A 18 1.15 -13.49 -6.76
CA GLY A 18 2.22 -13.68 -7.74
C GLY A 18 1.87 -13.15 -9.13
N GLU A 19 0.62 -12.79 -9.38
CA GLU A 19 0.13 -12.30 -10.66
C GLU A 19 0.15 -10.77 -10.71
N LEU A 20 0.63 -10.19 -11.82
CA LEU A 20 0.54 -8.76 -12.08
C LEU A 20 -0.94 -8.39 -12.32
N VAL A 21 -1.50 -7.56 -11.44
CA VAL A 21 -2.91 -7.16 -11.53
C VAL A 21 -3.09 -5.69 -11.88
N ARG A 22 -2.06 -4.86 -11.69
CA ARG A 22 -2.13 -3.42 -11.97
C ARG A 22 -0.75 -2.81 -12.19
N THR A 23 -0.65 -1.97 -13.21
CA THR A 23 0.50 -1.07 -13.43
C THR A 23 0.01 0.38 -13.31
N VAL A 24 0.74 1.18 -12.52
CA VAL A 24 0.56 2.63 -12.42
C VAL A 24 1.81 3.27 -12.96
N SER A 25 1.73 3.89 -14.14
CA SER A 25 2.90 4.40 -14.86
C SER A 25 2.64 5.78 -15.43
N GLY A 26 3.61 6.68 -15.27
CA GLY A 26 3.64 8.00 -15.89
C GLY A 26 3.13 9.13 -15.01
N LYS A 27 3.56 10.34 -15.35
CA LYS A 27 3.28 11.57 -14.58
C LYS A 27 1.77 11.84 -14.43
N ASP A 28 0.98 11.58 -15.47
CA ASP A 28 -0.44 11.91 -15.49
C ASP A 28 -1.29 11.12 -14.48
N ILE A 29 -0.77 10.00 -13.97
CA ILE A 29 -1.43 9.22 -12.92
C ILE A 29 -0.68 9.29 -11.58
N ILE A 30 0.65 9.44 -11.60
CA ILE A 30 1.48 9.50 -10.38
C ILE A 30 1.44 10.90 -9.74
N ASP A 31 1.54 11.96 -10.53
CA ASP A 31 1.55 13.34 -10.03
C ASP A 31 0.95 14.33 -11.05
N PRO A 32 -0.34 14.18 -11.41
CA PRO A 32 -1.01 15.08 -12.36
C PRO A 32 -1.09 16.53 -11.85
N ASN A 33 -1.05 16.72 -10.54
CA ASN A 33 -1.21 18.03 -9.90
C ASN A 33 0.13 18.66 -9.47
N ASN A 34 1.26 18.04 -9.82
CA ASN A 34 2.61 18.52 -9.53
C ASN A 34 2.90 18.75 -8.03
N TYR A 35 2.31 17.94 -7.15
CA TYR A 35 2.55 18.00 -5.70
C TYR A 35 3.96 17.56 -5.32
N THR A 36 4.62 16.76 -6.17
CA THR A 36 6.02 16.35 -5.97
C THR A 36 7.02 17.33 -6.58
N GLY A 37 6.55 18.44 -7.16
CA GLY A 37 7.39 19.33 -7.96
C GLY A 37 7.98 18.64 -9.20
N GLY A 38 7.33 17.59 -9.69
CA GLY A 38 7.76 16.84 -10.87
C GLY A 38 8.84 15.79 -10.60
N THR A 39 9.17 15.51 -9.34
CA THR A 39 10.16 14.48 -8.97
C THR A 39 9.58 13.07 -8.96
N GLY A 40 8.27 12.93 -8.74
CA GLY A 40 7.62 11.63 -8.53
C GLY A 40 7.86 11.10 -7.12
N LEU A 41 7.72 9.78 -6.97
CA LEU A 41 7.96 9.10 -5.70
C LEU A 41 9.46 8.80 -5.58
N VAL A 42 10.24 9.69 -4.95
CA VAL A 42 11.72 9.59 -4.86
C VAL A 42 12.28 9.44 -3.46
N LYS A 43 11.51 9.79 -2.42
CA LYS A 43 12.01 9.84 -1.05
C LYS A 43 12.03 8.44 -0.46
N ASP A 44 13.05 8.13 0.33
CA ASP A 44 13.03 6.93 1.18
C ASP A 44 11.80 6.94 2.09
N MET A 45 11.22 5.76 2.32
CA MET A 45 9.99 5.59 3.08
C MET A 45 10.14 4.49 4.13
N ASP A 46 9.52 4.70 5.29
CA ASP A 46 9.39 3.68 6.32
C ASP A 46 8.27 2.69 5.95
N ILE A 47 8.47 1.42 6.29
CA ILE A 47 7.41 0.42 6.21
C ILE A 47 6.53 0.55 7.47
N ILE A 48 5.22 0.69 7.27
CA ILE A 48 4.22 0.76 8.34
C ILE A 48 3.26 -0.42 8.20
N ILE A 49 3.01 -1.13 9.31
CA ILE A 49 1.99 -2.18 9.42
C ILE A 49 1.04 -1.75 10.55
N ASN A 50 -0.22 -1.49 10.22
CA ASN A 50 -1.22 -1.01 11.19
C ASN A 50 -2.65 -1.47 10.79
N MET A 51 -3.61 -1.05 11.60
CA MET A 51 -5.03 -0.98 11.25
C MET A 51 -5.49 0.46 11.50
N GLU A 52 -6.47 0.94 10.74
CA GLU A 52 -6.95 2.31 10.85
C GLU A 52 -8.49 2.36 10.83
N ASP A 53 -9.09 3.06 11.79
CA ASP A 53 -10.45 3.56 11.64
C ASP A 53 -10.40 4.91 10.91
N GLN A 54 -10.51 4.84 9.59
CA GLN A 54 -10.32 6.00 8.73
C GLN A 54 -11.54 6.92 8.79
N SER A 55 -11.30 8.22 8.99
CA SER A 55 -12.36 9.21 9.21
C SER A 55 -13.46 9.19 8.14
N TRP A 56 -13.12 8.98 6.87
CA TRP A 56 -14.09 8.96 5.76
C TRP A 56 -15.09 7.78 5.83
N ARG A 57 -14.73 6.70 6.53
CA ARG A 57 -15.62 5.56 6.83
C ARG A 57 -16.37 5.80 8.15
N ALA A 58 -15.64 6.21 9.19
CA ALA A 58 -16.22 6.43 10.52
C ALA A 58 -17.40 7.40 10.48
N VAL A 59 -17.25 8.54 9.79
CA VAL A 59 -18.33 9.55 9.66
C VAL A 59 -19.55 9.05 8.88
N LYS A 60 -19.42 7.95 8.14
CA LYS A 60 -20.52 7.27 7.45
C LYS A 60 -21.14 6.13 8.27
N GLY A 61 -20.76 6.01 9.55
CA GLY A 61 -21.26 4.97 10.44
C GLY A 61 -20.66 3.59 10.18
N LEU A 62 -19.45 3.52 9.61
CA LEU A 62 -18.74 2.27 9.29
C LEU A 62 -17.54 2.01 10.22
N SER A 63 -17.49 2.70 11.36
CA SER A 63 -16.59 2.33 12.46
C SER A 63 -17.16 1.08 13.15
N PRO A 64 -16.33 0.12 13.60
CA PRO A 64 -16.80 -1.05 14.33
C PRO A 64 -17.62 -0.67 15.56
N THR A 65 -18.73 -1.36 15.77
CA THR A 65 -19.56 -1.21 16.97
C THR A 65 -18.97 -1.93 18.17
N ASP A 66 -19.37 -1.53 19.38
CA ASP A 66 -18.97 -2.20 20.62
C ASP A 66 -19.34 -3.69 20.63
N GLU A 67 -20.40 -4.09 19.94
CA GLU A 67 -20.81 -5.50 19.84
C GLU A 67 -19.88 -6.29 18.91
N GLU A 68 -19.53 -5.74 17.75
CA GLU A 68 -18.59 -6.35 16.80
C GLU A 68 -17.21 -6.52 17.46
N LEU A 69 -16.74 -5.49 18.17
CA LEU A 69 -15.43 -5.49 18.85
C LEU A 69 -15.29 -6.56 19.95
N LYS A 70 -16.38 -7.20 20.38
CA LYS A 70 -16.31 -8.35 21.30
C LYS A 70 -15.69 -9.59 20.64
N ASN A 71 -15.76 -9.71 19.31
CA ASN A 71 -15.09 -10.79 18.59
C ASN A 71 -13.64 -10.39 18.27
N VAL A 72 -12.71 -10.76 19.15
CA VAL A 72 -11.29 -10.44 18.99
C VAL A 72 -10.69 -11.04 17.71
N GLU A 73 -11.16 -12.20 17.26
CA GLU A 73 -10.65 -12.85 16.05
C GLU A 73 -10.91 -12.00 14.79
N ASP A 74 -12.11 -11.44 14.66
CA ASP A 74 -12.50 -10.59 13.52
C ASP A 74 -11.74 -9.26 13.49
N HIS A 75 -11.19 -8.83 14.63
CA HIS A 75 -10.48 -7.56 14.81
C HIS A 75 -8.97 -7.72 15.04
N THR A 76 -8.41 -8.89 14.75
CA THR A 76 -6.96 -9.15 14.82
C THR A 76 -6.38 -9.27 13.41
N PHE A 77 -5.59 -8.28 12.98
CA PHE A 77 -4.86 -8.37 11.72
C PHE A 77 -3.53 -9.13 11.91
N LEU A 78 -3.39 -10.25 11.21
CA LEU A 78 -2.20 -11.10 11.25
C LEU A 78 -1.38 -10.98 9.96
N VAL A 79 -0.08 -10.74 10.13
CA VAL A 79 0.90 -10.75 9.04
C VAL A 79 1.90 -11.88 9.33
N ASP A 80 1.85 -12.93 8.51
CA ASP A 80 2.77 -14.08 8.64
C ASP A 80 4.22 -13.65 8.34
N TRP A 81 4.42 -12.91 7.25
CA TRP A 81 5.74 -12.39 6.89
C TRP A 81 5.64 -11.17 5.98
N ILE A 82 6.73 -10.41 5.97
CA ILE A 82 7.06 -9.38 4.99
C ILE A 82 8.46 -9.67 4.46
N ARG A 83 8.68 -9.42 3.16
CA ARG A 83 9.97 -9.61 2.50
C ARG A 83 10.25 -8.48 1.52
N VAL A 84 11.51 -8.10 1.40
CA VAL A 84 11.97 -6.99 0.56
C VAL A 84 13.14 -7.48 -0.29
N TYR A 85 13.16 -7.08 -1.56
CA TYR A 85 14.20 -7.45 -2.52
C TYR A 85 14.66 -6.20 -3.28
N THR A 86 15.94 -6.18 -3.65
CA THR A 86 16.55 -5.16 -4.50
C THR A 86 17.17 -5.84 -5.71
N PRO A 87 16.86 -5.42 -6.95
CA PRO A 87 17.48 -6.01 -8.14
C PRO A 87 18.98 -5.68 -8.16
N VAL A 88 19.80 -6.69 -8.45
CA VAL A 88 21.25 -6.58 -8.62
C VAL A 88 21.67 -7.23 -9.95
N PRO A 89 22.82 -6.86 -10.54
CA PRO A 89 23.36 -7.58 -11.69
C PRO A 89 23.55 -9.08 -11.41
N GLU A 90 23.42 -9.90 -12.44
CA GLU A 90 23.75 -11.33 -12.39
C GLU A 90 25.28 -11.50 -12.33
N GLU A 91 25.77 -12.44 -11.52
CA GLU A 91 27.21 -12.73 -11.34
C GLU A 91 27.83 -13.53 -12.49
#